data_AF-A0A433DLA0-F1
#
_entry.id   AF-A0A433DLA0-F1
#
_cell.length_a   1.000
_cell.length_b   1.000
_cell.length_c   1.000
_cell.angle_alpha   90.00
_cell.angle_beta   90.00
_cell.angle_gamma   90.00
#
_symmetry.space_group_name_H-M   'P 1'
#
loop_
_entity.id
_entity.type
_entity.pdbx_description
1 polymer ?
#
loop_
_entity_poly.entity_id
_entity_poly.type
_entity_poly.pdbx_seq_one_letter_code
_entity_poly.pdbx_strand_id
1 'polypeptide(L)'
;MDYLLNAADHLVLDAVYATLFPLATNATTTTTASAFLSSLPRDNDLRIWLSLFVLVSLGGWIFYFALASVSYFLFYDKEQMKHPRFLKDQIKLEIICASTAIPGFTILTVPFFWLELKGYSRLYEDPAEYGYVYLALSVAMFLFFTDMGIYFIHRAEHHPSIYKRVHKPHHKWIGEFHLPILSLACNHLSIIANIYSVYFQTVPTPFASHAFHPVDGWLQSLPYHIFPFVFPLHKVLYLILFVLVNAWTVMIHDGG
;
A
#
# COMPACT_ATOMS: atom_id res chain seq x y z
N MET A 1 -0.82 -5.23 13.49
CA MET A 1 0.54 -4.63 13.50
C MET A 1 1.33 -4.93 14.77
N ASP A 2 0.63 -5.23 15.87
CA ASP A 2 1.15 -5.47 17.22
C ASP A 2 2.31 -6.47 17.26
N TYR A 3 2.17 -7.64 16.62
CA TYR A 3 3.22 -8.66 16.58
C TYR A 3 4.50 -8.18 15.91
N LEU A 4 4.39 -7.44 14.80
CA LEU A 4 5.55 -6.94 14.04
C LEU A 4 6.29 -5.86 14.83
N LEU A 5 5.56 -4.93 15.44
CA LEU A 5 6.17 -3.86 16.23
C LEU A 5 6.87 -4.43 17.47
N ASN A 6 6.23 -5.35 18.20
CA ASN A 6 6.84 -6.02 19.34
C ASN A 6 8.10 -6.80 18.94
N ALA A 7 8.05 -7.58 17.85
CA ALA A 7 9.22 -8.29 17.36
C ALA A 7 10.36 -7.33 16.99
N ALA A 8 10.05 -6.23 16.29
CA ALA A 8 11.03 -5.21 15.93
C ALA A 8 11.62 -4.50 17.16
N ASP A 9 10.81 -4.23 18.19
CA ASP A 9 11.27 -3.67 19.46
C ASP A 9 12.33 -4.55 20.12
N HIS A 10 12.07 -5.85 20.21
CA HIS A 10 13.00 -6.80 20.80
C HIS A 10 14.27 -7.03 19.97
N LEU A 11 14.16 -6.99 18.64
CA LEU A 11 15.28 -7.30 17.75
C LEU A 11 16.21 -6.10 17.51
N VAL A 12 15.66 -4.89 17.39
CA VAL A 12 16.46 -3.73 16.93
C VAL A 12 16.00 -2.40 17.51
N LEU A 13 14.70 -2.13 17.63
CA LEU A 13 14.23 -0.76 17.92
C LEU A 13 14.58 -0.33 19.35
N ASP A 14 14.53 -1.21 20.36
CA ASP A 14 14.96 -0.85 21.72
C ASP A 14 16.39 -0.31 21.75
N ALA A 15 17.32 -0.97 21.06
CA ALA A 15 18.71 -0.54 20.98
C ALA A 15 18.87 0.79 20.24
N VAL A 16 18.13 0.97 19.13
CA VAL A 16 18.13 2.22 18.36
C VAL A 16 17.59 3.38 19.18
N TYR A 17 16.45 3.21 19.83
CA TYR A 17 15.84 4.26 20.66
C TYR A 17 16.65 4.56 21.93
N ALA A 18 17.28 3.56 22.55
CA ALA A 18 18.19 3.80 23.67
C ALA A 18 19.43 4.61 23.25
N THR A 19 19.92 4.40 22.03
CA THR A 19 21.08 5.13 21.47
C THR A 19 20.72 6.57 21.09
N LEU A 20 19.58 6.76 20.41
CA LEU A 20 19.16 8.07 19.90
C LEU A 20 18.51 8.95 20.98
N PHE A 21 17.82 8.32 21.94
CA PHE A 21 17.07 8.99 23.00
C PHE A 21 17.39 8.32 24.34
N PRO A 22 18.62 8.43 24.86
CA PRO A 22 19.00 7.77 26.11
C PRO A 22 18.21 8.34 27.29
N LEU A 23 17.78 7.46 28.21
CA LEU A 23 17.21 7.88 29.48
C LEU A 23 18.34 8.39 30.38
N ALA A 24 18.22 9.63 30.87
CA ALA A 24 19.20 10.19 31.81
C ALA A 24 19.17 9.40 33.13
N THR A 25 20.21 8.60 33.40
CA THR A 25 20.37 7.87 34.66
C THR A 25 21.34 8.59 35.58
N ASN A 26 20.95 8.80 36.84
CA ASN A 26 21.88 9.29 37.86
C ASN A 26 22.99 8.24 38.07
N ALA A 27 24.25 8.69 37.98
CA ALA A 27 25.45 7.86 37.80
C ALA A 27 25.76 6.84 38.93
N THR A 28 24.93 6.76 39.97
CA THR A 28 25.17 5.92 41.15
C THR A 28 24.63 4.49 41.02
N THR A 29 23.84 4.17 40.00
CA THR A 29 23.27 2.81 39.78
C THR A 29 23.16 2.45 38.30
N THR A 30 24.27 2.54 37.55
CA THR A 30 24.31 2.03 36.18
C THR A 30 24.41 0.50 36.20
N THR A 31 23.27 -0.18 36.05
CA THR A 31 23.24 -1.62 35.77
C THR A 31 23.29 -1.82 34.25
N THR A 32 23.75 -2.98 33.77
CA THR A 32 23.71 -3.31 32.32
C THR A 32 22.31 -3.19 31.71
N ALA A 33 21.25 -3.31 32.53
CA ALA A 33 19.86 -3.12 32.13
C ALA A 33 19.51 -1.64 31.85
N SER A 34 20.13 -0.67 32.53
CA SER A 34 19.82 0.75 32.32
C SER A 34 20.42 1.32 31.03
N ALA A 35 21.42 0.65 30.45
CA ALA A 35 22.07 1.06 29.20
C ALA A 35 21.17 0.88 27.95
N PHE A 36 20.06 0.14 28.05
CA PHE A 36 19.08 -0.06 26.98
C PHE A 36 17.77 0.68 27.23
N LEU A 37 17.73 1.62 28.18
CA LEU A 37 16.53 2.39 28.46
C LEU A 37 16.52 3.67 27.62
N SER A 38 15.47 3.80 26.81
CA SER A 38 15.16 5.03 26.08
C SER A 38 14.28 5.96 26.92
N SER A 39 14.45 7.27 26.74
CA SER A 39 13.51 8.29 27.20
C SER A 39 12.17 8.28 26.44
N LEU A 40 12.08 7.50 25.35
CA LEU A 40 10.84 7.16 24.65
C LEU A 40 10.46 5.68 24.92
N PRO A 41 9.60 5.41 25.92
CA PRO A 41 9.08 4.07 26.19
C PRO A 41 8.30 3.47 25.01
N ARG A 42 8.12 2.15 24.97
CA ARG A 42 7.46 1.43 23.86
C ARG A 42 6.01 1.87 23.60
N ASP A 43 5.30 2.31 24.63
CA ASP A 43 3.92 2.82 24.55
C ASP A 43 3.83 4.30 24.15
N ASN A 44 4.97 4.99 24.03
CA ASN A 44 5.02 6.38 23.60
C ASN A 44 4.60 6.51 22.13
N ASP A 45 3.60 7.36 21.87
CA ASP A 45 3.06 7.51 20.52
C ASP A 45 4.09 7.99 19.51
N LEU A 46 4.98 8.93 19.85
CA LEU A 46 6.01 9.39 18.90
C LEU A 46 6.93 8.25 18.48
N ARG A 47 7.36 7.39 19.42
CA ARG A 47 8.13 6.19 19.12
C ARG A 47 7.36 5.25 18.21
N ILE A 48 6.09 4.98 18.52
CA ILE A 48 5.25 4.08 17.70
C ILE A 48 5.11 4.62 16.28
N TRP A 49 4.81 5.91 16.10
CA TRP A 49 4.65 6.54 14.79
C TRP A 49 5.95 6.48 13.95
N LEU A 50 7.08 6.82 14.56
CA LEU A 50 8.39 6.74 13.90
C LEU A 50 8.77 5.30 13.54
N SER A 51 8.51 4.36 14.45
CA SER A 51 8.76 2.93 14.22
C SER A 51 7.89 2.38 13.09
N LEU A 52 6.59 2.68 13.11
CA LEU A 52 5.66 2.29 12.05
C LEU A 52 6.08 2.90 10.71
N PHE A 53 6.47 4.17 10.67
CA PHE A 53 6.94 4.80 9.44
C PHE A 53 8.14 4.06 8.83
N VAL A 54 9.14 3.70 9.66
CA VAL A 54 10.32 2.95 9.20
C VAL A 54 9.94 1.54 8.75
N LEU A 55 9.24 0.78 9.61
CA LEU A 55 8.90 -0.61 9.35
C LEU A 55 8.01 -0.75 8.11
N VAL A 56 7.00 0.11 7.97
CA VAL A 56 6.06 0.06 6.84
C VAL A 56 6.74 0.51 5.55
N SER A 57 7.63 1.50 5.57
CA SER A 57 8.37 1.89 4.37
C SER A 57 9.33 0.79 3.91
N LEU A 58 10.08 0.20 4.85
CA LEU A 58 10.97 -0.93 4.54
C LEU A 58 10.20 -2.15 4.03
N GLY A 59 9.10 -2.50 4.72
CA GLY A 59 8.20 -3.56 4.29
C GLY A 59 7.62 -3.28 2.90
N GLY A 60 7.17 -2.05 2.65
CA GLY A 60 6.65 -1.59 1.36
C GLY A 60 7.68 -1.74 0.23
N TRP A 61 8.92 -1.32 0.43
CA TRP A 61 9.98 -1.52 -0.58
C TRP A 61 10.28 -3.00 -0.81
N ILE A 62 10.48 -3.78 0.25
CA ILE A 62 10.76 -5.22 0.14
C ILE A 62 9.63 -5.91 -0.63
N PHE A 63 8.39 -5.61 -0.27
CA PHE A 63 7.21 -6.22 -0.84
C PHE A 63 7.00 -5.81 -2.31
N TYR A 64 7.15 -4.53 -2.62
CA TYR A 64 7.13 -4.00 -3.98
C TYR A 64 8.18 -4.67 -4.86
N PHE A 65 9.45 -4.66 -4.43
CA PHE A 65 10.53 -5.26 -5.23
C PHE A 65 10.38 -6.78 -5.36
N ALA A 66 9.91 -7.47 -4.32
CA ALA A 66 9.67 -8.91 -4.39
C ALA A 66 8.59 -9.25 -5.43
N LEU A 67 7.40 -8.66 -5.31
CA LEU A 67 6.29 -8.96 -6.23
C LEU A 67 6.57 -8.50 -7.65
N ALA A 68 7.05 -7.26 -7.83
CA ALA A 68 7.36 -6.73 -9.15
C ALA A 68 8.47 -7.54 -9.85
N SER A 69 9.51 -7.97 -9.11
CA SER A 69 10.58 -8.80 -9.69
C SER A 69 10.07 -10.19 -10.06
N VAL A 70 9.27 -10.83 -9.19
CA VAL A 70 8.68 -12.15 -9.49
C VAL A 70 7.83 -12.06 -10.77
N SER A 71 6.97 -11.05 -10.89
CA SER A 71 6.16 -10.85 -12.11
C SER A 71 7.04 -10.58 -13.33
N TYR A 72 8.02 -9.69 -13.21
CA TYR A 72 8.93 -9.35 -14.29
C TYR A 72 9.71 -10.55 -14.84
N PHE A 73 10.23 -11.40 -13.95
CA PHE A 73 11.05 -12.53 -14.37
C PHE A 73 10.21 -13.71 -14.86
N LEU A 74 9.09 -14.02 -14.19
CA LEU A 74 8.31 -15.23 -14.45
C LEU A 74 7.16 -15.04 -15.44
N PHE A 75 6.50 -13.88 -15.44
CA PHE A 75 5.23 -13.69 -16.18
C PHE A 75 5.32 -12.63 -17.29
N TYR A 76 6.11 -11.57 -17.10
CA TYR A 76 6.17 -10.45 -18.05
C TYR A 76 6.82 -10.84 -19.40
N ASP A 77 6.11 -10.53 -20.49
CA ASP A 77 6.59 -10.69 -21.86
C ASP A 77 7.56 -9.56 -22.25
N LYS A 78 8.85 -9.91 -22.39
CA LYS A 78 9.89 -8.95 -22.73
C LYS A 78 9.76 -8.40 -24.16
N GLU A 79 8.99 -9.04 -25.05
CA GLU A 79 8.73 -8.52 -26.40
C GLU A 79 7.97 -7.18 -26.36
N GLN A 80 7.17 -6.94 -25.31
CA GLN A 80 6.47 -5.68 -25.10
C GLN A 80 7.43 -4.47 -25.03
N MET A 81 8.70 -4.68 -24.63
CA MET A 81 9.70 -3.59 -24.57
C MET A 81 10.15 -3.09 -25.95
N LYS A 82 9.83 -3.82 -27.02
CA LYS A 82 10.09 -3.39 -28.40
C LYS A 82 8.96 -2.49 -28.93
N HIS A 83 7.87 -2.34 -28.19
CA HIS A 83 6.74 -1.54 -28.62
C HIS A 83 7.14 -0.07 -28.83
N PRO A 84 6.64 0.62 -29.88
CA PRO A 84 7.03 2.00 -30.17
C PRO A 84 6.74 3.02 -29.05
N ARG A 85 5.83 2.68 -28.12
CA ARG A 85 5.48 3.51 -26.95
C ARG A 85 6.25 3.13 -25.68
N PHE A 86 7.22 2.20 -25.75
CA PHE A 86 8.11 1.90 -24.64
C PHE A 86 9.19 2.99 -24.52
N LEU A 87 9.28 3.63 -23.37
CA LEU A 87 10.18 4.77 -23.16
C LEU A 87 11.63 4.30 -22.94
N LYS A 88 12.58 5.17 -23.30
CA LYS A 88 13.97 4.97 -22.93
C LYS A 88 14.11 4.97 -21.41
N ASP A 89 14.84 3.98 -20.87
CA ASP A 89 15.08 3.80 -19.44
C ASP A 89 13.77 3.65 -18.61
N GLN A 90 12.68 3.17 -19.23
CA GLN A 90 11.35 3.11 -18.61
C GLN A 90 11.34 2.38 -17.26
N ILE A 91 11.93 1.19 -17.17
CA ILE A 91 11.99 0.41 -15.93
C ILE A 91 12.64 1.23 -14.79
N LYS A 92 13.70 1.98 -15.09
CA LYS A 92 14.35 2.86 -14.11
C LYS A 92 13.41 3.99 -13.67
N LEU A 93 12.68 4.59 -14.61
CA LEU A 93 11.72 5.65 -14.30
C LEU A 93 10.55 5.15 -13.44
N GLU A 94 10.02 3.98 -13.77
CA GLU A 94 8.96 3.31 -13.01
C GLU A 94 9.43 2.98 -11.58
N ILE A 95 10.62 2.37 -11.44
CA ILE A 95 11.22 2.07 -10.14
C ILE A 95 11.44 3.33 -9.30
N ILE A 96 12.01 4.40 -9.88
CA ILE A 96 12.23 5.66 -9.15
C ILE A 96 10.90 6.26 -8.71
N CYS A 97 9.89 6.25 -9.58
CA CYS A 97 8.58 6.80 -9.27
C CYS A 97 7.92 6.01 -8.12
N ALA A 98 7.88 4.69 -8.22
CA ALA A 98 7.32 3.82 -7.17
C ALA A 98 8.10 3.95 -5.86
N SER A 99 9.43 3.90 -5.92
CA SER A 99 10.28 3.93 -4.73
C SER A 99 10.19 5.26 -3.97
N THR A 100 10.07 6.38 -4.68
CA THR A 100 9.92 7.71 -4.05
C THR A 100 8.48 7.95 -3.57
N ALA A 101 7.49 7.23 -4.10
CA ALA A 101 6.10 7.33 -3.66
C ALA A 101 5.83 6.61 -2.33
N ILE A 102 6.52 5.49 -2.08
CA ILE A 102 6.33 4.62 -0.88
C ILE A 102 6.35 5.39 0.45
N PRO A 103 7.34 6.26 0.75
CA PRO A 103 7.30 7.06 1.97
C PRO A 103 6.05 7.95 2.10
N GLY A 104 5.54 8.47 0.98
CA GLY A 104 4.31 9.24 0.95
C GLY A 104 3.07 8.39 1.27
N PHE A 105 2.98 7.17 0.71
CA PHE A 105 1.95 6.21 1.10
C PHE A 105 2.04 5.90 2.60
N THR A 106 3.25 5.65 3.11
CA THR A 106 3.46 5.33 4.51
C THR A 106 2.97 6.44 5.44
N ILE A 107 3.28 7.71 5.15
CA ILE A 107 2.80 8.84 5.98
C ILE A 107 1.27 8.83 6.12
N LEU A 108 0.56 8.53 5.04
CA LEU A 108 -0.90 8.50 5.02
C LEU A 108 -1.47 7.23 5.66
N THR A 109 -0.75 6.12 5.63
CA THR A 109 -1.18 4.82 6.18
C THR A 109 -0.85 4.64 7.66
N VAL A 110 0.27 5.19 8.16
CA VAL A 110 0.66 5.10 9.59
C VAL A 110 -0.47 5.49 10.56
N PRO A 111 -1.28 6.55 10.33
CA PRO A 111 -2.42 6.85 11.18
C PRO A 111 -3.38 5.65 11.36
N PHE A 112 -3.64 4.89 10.30
CA PHE A 112 -4.54 3.73 10.36
C PHE A 112 -3.93 2.59 11.16
N PHE A 113 -2.64 2.30 10.97
CA PHE A 113 -1.95 1.30 11.78
C PHE A 113 -1.86 1.72 13.25
N TRP A 114 -1.62 2.99 13.54
CA TRP A 114 -1.64 3.49 14.90
C TRP A 114 -3.04 3.33 15.52
N LEU A 115 -4.12 3.65 14.79
CA LEU A 115 -5.50 3.41 15.26
C LEU A 115 -5.80 1.92 15.47
N GLU A 116 -5.29 1.05 14.61
CA GLU A 116 -5.37 -0.41 14.77
C GLU A 116 -4.71 -0.84 16.09
N LEU A 117 -3.47 -0.38 16.36
CA LEU A 117 -2.73 -0.68 17.60
C LEU A 117 -3.46 -0.16 18.86
N LYS A 118 -4.22 0.94 18.73
CA LYS A 118 -5.04 1.49 19.83
C LYS A 118 -6.38 0.76 20.01
N GLY A 119 -6.65 -0.28 19.23
CA GLY A 119 -7.85 -1.10 19.36
C GLY A 119 -9.09 -0.52 18.68
N TYR A 120 -8.95 0.47 17.78
CA TYR A 120 -10.08 1.03 17.05
C TYR A 120 -10.53 0.17 15.86
N SER A 121 -9.69 -0.75 15.40
CA SER A 121 -10.06 -1.71 14.36
C SER A 121 -10.95 -2.83 14.93
N ARG A 122 -11.74 -3.47 14.07
CA ARG A 122 -12.57 -4.64 14.34
C ARG A 122 -11.89 -5.93 13.87
N LEU A 123 -10.55 -5.96 13.89
CA LEU A 123 -9.79 -7.15 13.54
C LEU A 123 -9.83 -8.16 14.68
N TYR A 124 -10.20 -9.40 14.36
CA TYR A 124 -10.33 -10.48 15.35
C TYR A 124 -9.37 -11.66 15.07
N GLU A 125 -9.09 -12.45 16.09
CA GLU A 125 -8.06 -13.51 16.05
C GLU A 125 -8.61 -14.93 15.95
N ASP A 126 -9.74 -15.23 16.59
CA ASP A 126 -10.31 -16.56 16.53
C ASP A 126 -11.17 -16.70 15.25
N PRO A 127 -10.84 -17.59 14.30
CA PRO A 127 -11.64 -17.78 13.09
C PRO A 127 -13.07 -18.25 13.38
N ALA A 128 -13.35 -18.80 14.56
CA ALA A 128 -14.68 -19.22 14.98
C ALA A 128 -15.53 -18.11 15.61
N GLU A 129 -14.96 -16.94 15.93
CA GLU A 129 -15.64 -15.86 16.71
C GLU A 129 -16.98 -15.42 16.09
N TYR A 130 -17.02 -15.28 14.77
CA TYR A 130 -18.24 -14.96 13.99
C TYR A 130 -18.76 -16.16 13.18
N GLY A 131 -18.13 -17.33 13.34
CA GLY A 131 -18.42 -18.55 12.59
C GLY A 131 -17.81 -18.60 11.19
N TYR A 132 -17.53 -19.82 10.72
CA TYR A 132 -16.86 -20.06 9.43
C TYR A 132 -17.66 -19.60 8.20
N VAL A 133 -19.00 -19.55 8.29
CA VAL A 133 -19.85 -19.01 7.21
C VAL A 133 -19.58 -17.51 7.04
N TYR A 134 -19.56 -16.75 8.14
CA TYR A 134 -19.19 -15.34 8.09
C TYR A 134 -17.75 -15.17 7.62
N LEU A 135 -16.81 -15.98 8.09
CA LEU A 135 -15.41 -15.93 7.64
C LEU A 135 -15.31 -16.04 6.11
N ALA A 136 -16.02 -16.99 5.49
CA ALA A 136 -16.07 -17.13 4.03
C ALA A 136 -16.78 -15.96 3.34
N LEU A 137 -17.94 -15.53 3.85
CA LEU A 137 -18.67 -14.38 3.30
C LEU A 137 -17.91 -13.06 3.43
N SER A 138 -17.07 -12.92 4.46
CA SER A 138 -16.27 -11.72 4.71
C SER A 138 -15.26 -11.48 3.57
N VAL A 139 -14.82 -12.53 2.86
CA VAL A 139 -14.00 -12.41 1.65
C VAL A 139 -14.78 -11.73 0.53
N ALA A 140 -16.00 -12.19 0.25
CA ALA A 140 -16.85 -11.60 -0.78
C ALA A 140 -17.24 -10.16 -0.42
N MET A 141 -17.55 -9.90 0.86
CA MET A 141 -17.82 -8.55 1.36
C MET A 141 -16.60 -7.64 1.21
N PHE A 142 -15.40 -8.13 1.55
CA PHE A 142 -14.16 -7.37 1.41
C PHE A 142 -13.95 -6.97 -0.04
N LEU A 143 -13.93 -7.93 -0.97
CA LEU A 143 -13.73 -7.67 -2.40
C LEU A 143 -14.79 -6.72 -2.96
N PHE A 144 -16.07 -6.95 -2.65
CA PHE A 144 -17.14 -6.07 -3.12
C PHE A 144 -16.98 -4.64 -2.59
N PHE A 145 -16.73 -4.48 -1.29
CA PHE A 145 -16.55 -3.16 -0.67
C PHE A 145 -15.34 -2.43 -1.26
N THR A 146 -14.22 -3.14 -1.41
CA THR A 146 -12.98 -2.54 -1.90
C THR A 146 -13.08 -2.16 -3.36
N ASP A 147 -13.65 -3.02 -4.21
CA ASP A 147 -13.81 -2.75 -5.65
C ASP A 147 -14.78 -1.58 -5.88
N MET A 148 -15.90 -1.53 -5.16
CA MET A 148 -16.83 -0.40 -5.25
C MET A 148 -16.20 0.88 -4.71
N GLY A 149 -15.48 0.81 -3.59
CA GLY A 149 -14.77 1.96 -3.03
C GLY A 149 -13.74 2.53 -4.01
N ILE A 150 -12.90 1.67 -4.59
CA ILE A 150 -11.91 2.04 -5.60
C ILE A 150 -12.60 2.67 -6.81
N TYR A 151 -13.69 2.07 -7.30
CA TYR A 151 -14.44 2.61 -8.43
C TYR A 151 -14.88 4.06 -8.17
N PHE A 152 -15.49 4.34 -7.02
CA PHE A 152 -15.98 5.69 -6.71
C PHE A 152 -14.83 6.68 -6.50
N ILE A 153 -13.75 6.25 -5.85
CA ILE A 153 -12.57 7.09 -5.62
C ILE A 153 -11.88 7.42 -6.93
N HIS A 154 -11.60 6.41 -7.76
CA HIS A 154 -11.02 6.60 -9.09
C HIS A 154 -11.89 7.53 -9.94
N ARG A 155 -13.21 7.34 -9.93
CA ARG A 155 -14.16 8.26 -10.60
C ARG A 155 -14.05 9.70 -10.08
N ALA A 156 -13.88 9.88 -8.77
CA ALA A 156 -13.67 11.20 -8.18
C ALA A 156 -12.31 11.81 -8.55
N GLU A 157 -11.26 11.00 -8.68
CA GLU A 157 -9.93 11.44 -9.09
C GLU A 157 -9.87 11.97 -10.53
N HIS A 158 -10.77 11.48 -11.39
CA HIS A 158 -11.02 12.04 -12.73
C HIS A 158 -11.74 13.39 -12.72
N HIS A 159 -12.19 13.88 -11.57
CA HIS A 159 -12.75 15.22 -11.48
C HIS A 159 -11.68 16.27 -11.88
N PRO A 160 -11.99 17.28 -12.71
CA PRO A 160 -10.99 18.16 -13.32
C PRO A 160 -10.03 18.88 -12.36
N SER A 161 -10.46 19.15 -11.12
CA SER A 161 -9.64 19.78 -10.08
C SER A 161 -8.61 18.84 -9.45
N ILE A 162 -8.92 17.54 -9.38
CA ILE A 162 -8.06 16.51 -8.79
C ILE A 162 -7.16 15.94 -9.89
N TYR A 163 -7.74 15.61 -11.05
CA TYR A 163 -7.06 14.98 -12.17
C TYR A 163 -5.75 15.67 -12.53
N LYS A 164 -5.79 16.99 -12.76
CA LYS A 164 -4.62 17.76 -13.23
C LYS A 164 -3.43 17.71 -12.26
N ARG A 165 -3.68 17.53 -10.96
CA ARG A 165 -2.68 17.64 -9.90
C ARG A 165 -2.23 16.29 -9.36
N VAL A 166 -3.15 15.34 -9.25
CA VAL A 166 -2.94 14.08 -8.52
C VAL A 166 -2.98 12.89 -9.47
N HIS A 167 -4.00 12.80 -10.33
CA HIS A 167 -4.28 11.57 -11.09
C HIS A 167 -3.65 11.52 -12.50
N LYS A 168 -3.31 12.68 -13.10
CA LYS A 168 -2.66 12.74 -14.42
C LYS A 168 -1.35 11.93 -14.49
N PRO A 169 -0.45 11.96 -13.48
CA PRO A 169 0.74 11.12 -13.47
C PRO A 169 0.46 9.62 -13.53
N HIS A 170 -0.64 9.14 -12.92
CA HIS A 170 -1.01 7.73 -12.93
C HIS A 170 -1.30 7.22 -14.34
N HIS A 171 -1.96 8.01 -15.19
CA HIS A 171 -2.22 7.67 -16.60
C HIS A 171 -0.97 7.58 -17.49
N LYS A 172 0.21 7.96 -17.00
CA LYS A 172 1.46 7.83 -17.76
C LYS A 172 1.91 6.37 -17.89
N TRP A 173 1.65 5.55 -16.87
CA TRP A 173 2.18 4.19 -16.71
C TRP A 173 1.08 3.12 -16.79
N ILE A 174 0.00 3.40 -17.52
CA ILE A 174 -1.09 2.47 -17.76
C ILE A 174 -1.05 2.07 -19.23
N GLY A 175 -1.02 0.75 -19.48
CA GLY A 175 -1.27 0.21 -20.83
C GLY A 175 -2.75 0.28 -21.14
N GLU A 176 -3.15 0.16 -22.41
CA GLU A 176 -4.56 0.16 -22.82
C GLU A 176 -5.30 -1.09 -22.26
N PHE A 177 -5.60 -1.12 -20.97
CA PHE A 177 -6.28 -2.25 -20.34
C PHE A 177 -7.80 -2.08 -20.46
N HIS A 178 -8.39 -2.83 -21.39
CA HIS A 178 -9.83 -2.90 -21.57
C HIS A 178 -10.44 -3.89 -20.56
N LEU A 179 -10.81 -3.43 -19.36
CA LEU A 179 -11.71 -4.24 -18.52
C LEU A 179 -13.10 -4.30 -19.19
N PRO A 180 -13.60 -5.47 -19.62
CA PRO A 180 -14.88 -5.56 -20.32
C PRO A 180 -16.07 -5.14 -19.43
N ILE A 181 -15.95 -5.35 -18.11
CA ILE A 181 -17.04 -5.17 -17.14
C ILE A 181 -17.27 -3.68 -16.80
N LEU A 182 -16.24 -2.84 -16.89
CA LEU A 182 -16.34 -1.39 -16.61
C LEU A 182 -16.71 -0.55 -17.85
N SER A 183 -16.48 -1.08 -19.06
CA SER A 183 -16.87 -0.42 -20.32
C SER A 183 -18.39 -0.24 -20.45
N LEU A 184 -19.17 -1.23 -19.99
CA LEU A 184 -20.64 -1.22 -20.08
C LEU A 184 -21.31 -0.12 -19.24
N ALA A 185 -20.66 0.37 -18.17
CA ALA A 185 -21.20 1.44 -17.33
C ALA A 185 -20.87 2.87 -17.82
N CYS A 186 -19.96 3.01 -18.79
CA CYS A 186 -19.32 4.28 -19.12
C CYS A 186 -19.84 4.94 -20.42
N ASN A 187 -21.05 4.62 -20.87
CA ASN A 187 -21.56 5.03 -22.18
C ASN A 187 -21.99 6.50 -22.33
N HIS A 188 -21.98 7.32 -21.27
CA HIS A 188 -22.44 8.72 -21.37
C HIS A 188 -21.43 9.82 -20.97
N LEU A 189 -20.23 9.48 -20.48
CA LEU A 189 -19.18 10.46 -20.16
C LEU A 189 -17.90 10.31 -21.01
N SER A 190 -17.90 9.34 -21.93
CA SER A 190 -16.75 8.95 -22.76
C SER A 190 -16.29 10.01 -23.77
N ILE A 191 -17.09 11.04 -24.07
CA ILE A 191 -16.73 12.07 -25.06
C ILE A 191 -15.64 13.02 -24.52
N ILE A 192 -15.60 13.28 -23.20
CA ILE A 192 -14.54 14.12 -22.60
C ILE A 192 -13.30 13.28 -22.27
N ALA A 193 -13.47 12.01 -21.87
CA ALA A 193 -12.36 11.08 -21.67
C ALA A 193 -11.61 10.78 -22.98
N ASN A 194 -12.32 10.64 -24.11
CA ASN A 194 -11.70 10.39 -25.43
C ASN A 194 -10.85 11.55 -25.96
N ILE A 195 -11.09 12.80 -25.54
CA ILE A 195 -10.27 13.94 -26.00
C ILE A 195 -8.94 14.03 -25.23
N TYR A 196 -8.84 13.42 -24.05
CA TYR A 196 -7.61 13.41 -23.23
C TYR A 196 -6.88 12.06 -23.18
N SER A 197 -7.53 10.95 -23.55
CA SER A 197 -6.97 9.59 -23.50
C SER A 197 -6.06 9.23 -24.69
N VAL A 198 -5.95 10.09 -25.71
CA VAL A 198 -5.38 9.71 -27.02
C VAL A 198 -3.86 9.95 -27.17
N TYR A 199 -3.15 10.53 -26.19
CA TYR A 199 -1.79 11.02 -26.50
C TYR A 199 -0.58 10.39 -25.77
N PHE A 200 -0.68 9.70 -24.62
CA PHE A 200 0.55 9.26 -23.90
C PHE A 200 0.41 8.03 -22.98
N GLN A 201 -0.19 6.92 -23.43
CA GLN A 201 -0.13 5.65 -22.68
C GLN A 201 1.07 4.82 -23.13
N THR A 202 1.98 4.56 -22.19
CA THR A 202 3.15 3.67 -22.38
C THR A 202 2.72 2.21 -22.25
N VAL A 203 3.58 1.28 -22.64
CA VAL A 203 3.38 -0.15 -22.32
C VAL A 203 4.11 -0.40 -21.00
N PRO A 204 3.41 -0.50 -19.86
CA PRO A 204 4.05 -0.56 -18.55
C PRO A 204 4.75 -1.90 -18.34
N THR A 205 5.69 -1.91 -17.39
CA THR A 205 6.20 -3.15 -16.80
C THR A 205 5.59 -3.37 -15.42
N PRO A 206 5.74 -4.54 -14.78
CA PRO A 206 5.30 -4.75 -13.40
C PRO A 206 5.84 -3.73 -12.39
N PHE A 207 6.97 -3.08 -12.68
CA PHE A 207 7.53 -2.00 -11.86
C PHE A 207 6.70 -0.70 -11.90
N ALA A 208 5.77 -0.55 -12.85
CA ALA A 208 4.81 0.55 -12.89
C ALA A 208 3.71 0.46 -11.82
N SER A 209 3.50 -0.73 -11.22
CA SER A 209 2.36 -1.04 -10.35
C SER A 209 2.14 -0.11 -9.16
N HIS A 210 3.17 0.61 -8.74
CA HIS A 210 3.14 1.57 -7.64
C HIS A 210 3.69 2.95 -8.05
N ALA A 211 3.89 3.19 -9.34
CA ALA A 211 4.50 4.39 -9.90
C ALA A 211 3.50 5.56 -9.98
N PHE A 212 2.91 5.95 -8.85
CA PHE A 212 1.85 6.96 -8.79
C PHE A 212 2.22 8.16 -7.92
N HIS A 213 1.40 9.20 -7.99
CA HIS A 213 1.42 10.23 -6.96
C HIS A 213 0.98 9.58 -5.62
N PRO A 214 1.67 9.84 -4.49
CA PRO A 214 1.36 9.16 -3.23
C PRO A 214 -0.10 9.29 -2.78
N VAL A 215 -0.68 10.47 -2.98
CA VAL A 215 -2.09 10.71 -2.62
C VAL A 215 -3.05 9.91 -3.51
N ASP A 216 -2.73 9.72 -4.79
CA ASP A 216 -3.56 8.96 -5.74
C ASP A 216 -3.61 7.48 -5.34
N GLY A 217 -2.44 6.85 -5.26
CA GLY A 217 -2.35 5.44 -4.88
C GLY A 217 -2.92 5.17 -3.48
N TRP A 218 -2.72 6.07 -2.53
CA TRP A 218 -3.28 5.93 -1.18
C TRP A 218 -4.80 6.12 -1.15
N LEU A 219 -5.34 7.09 -1.89
CA LEU A 219 -6.79 7.27 -1.98
C LEU A 219 -7.43 6.02 -2.56
N GLN A 220 -6.87 5.47 -3.65
CA GLN A 220 -7.37 4.21 -4.21
C GLN A 220 -7.20 3.04 -3.23
N SER A 221 -6.19 3.03 -2.35
CA SER A 221 -6.04 1.98 -1.32
C SER A 221 -6.92 2.19 -0.07
N LEU A 222 -7.56 3.36 0.07
CA LEU A 222 -8.32 3.74 1.26
C LEU A 222 -9.44 2.75 1.65
N PRO A 223 -10.20 2.14 0.71
CA PRO A 223 -11.22 1.14 1.07
C PRO A 223 -10.65 -0.05 1.84
N TYR A 224 -9.43 -0.49 1.50
CA TYR A 224 -8.74 -1.57 2.22
C TYR A 224 -8.42 -1.17 3.66
N HIS A 225 -8.01 0.07 3.88
CA HIS A 225 -7.70 0.60 5.21
C HIS A 225 -8.96 0.83 6.05
N ILE A 226 -10.08 1.23 5.43
CA ILE A 226 -11.34 1.51 6.13
C ILE A 226 -12.09 0.23 6.48
N PHE A 227 -12.08 -0.79 5.62
CA PHE A 227 -12.85 -2.02 5.82
C PHE A 227 -12.72 -2.61 7.23
N PRO A 228 -11.51 -2.85 7.79
CA PRO A 228 -11.37 -3.44 9.12
C PRO A 228 -11.85 -2.53 10.26
N PHE A 229 -12.15 -1.25 10.03
CA PHE A 229 -12.75 -0.37 11.05
C PHE A 229 -14.28 -0.39 11.01
N VAL A 230 -14.86 -0.81 9.89
CA VAL A 230 -16.31 -0.86 9.67
C VAL A 230 -16.85 -2.27 9.90
N PHE A 231 -16.18 -3.29 9.35
CA PHE A 231 -16.62 -4.68 9.38
C PHE A 231 -15.63 -5.56 10.15
N PRO A 232 -16.12 -6.49 11.00
CA PRO A 232 -15.25 -7.49 11.60
C PRO A 232 -14.53 -8.32 10.54
N LEU A 233 -13.21 -8.44 10.67
CA LEU A 233 -12.39 -9.22 9.73
C LEU A 233 -11.29 -9.98 10.48
N HIS A 234 -11.10 -11.24 10.13
CA HIS A 234 -10.08 -12.07 10.77
C HIS A 234 -8.66 -11.59 10.39
N LYS A 235 -7.77 -11.40 11.38
CA LYS A 235 -6.42 -10.83 11.19
C LYS A 235 -5.61 -11.55 10.11
N VAL A 236 -5.55 -12.89 10.15
CA VAL A 236 -4.78 -13.65 9.16
C VAL A 236 -5.43 -13.57 7.78
N LEU A 237 -6.77 -13.56 7.72
CA LEU A 237 -7.47 -13.44 6.45
C LEU A 237 -7.22 -12.08 5.80
N TYR A 238 -7.24 -11.01 6.60
CA TYR A 238 -6.89 -9.66 6.14
C TYR A 238 -5.48 -9.61 5.54
N LEU A 239 -4.48 -10.24 6.17
CA LEU A 239 -3.12 -10.31 5.64
C LEU A 239 -3.04 -11.10 4.32
N ILE A 240 -3.74 -12.23 4.21
CA ILE A 240 -3.80 -13.03 2.98
C ILE A 240 -4.43 -12.20 1.86
N LEU A 241 -5.56 -11.55 2.12
CA LEU A 241 -6.25 -10.70 1.14
C LEU A 241 -5.39 -9.51 0.73
N PHE A 242 -4.70 -8.87 1.67
CA PHE A 242 -3.75 -7.80 1.38
C PHE A 242 -2.65 -8.27 0.42
N VAL A 243 -2.06 -9.45 0.65
CA VAL A 243 -1.02 -9.99 -0.24
C VAL A 243 -1.58 -10.30 -1.63
N LEU A 244 -2.76 -10.92 -1.70
CA LEU A 244 -3.41 -11.27 -2.97
C LEU A 244 -3.77 -10.03 -3.79
N VAL A 245 -4.34 -9.01 -3.15
CA VAL A 245 -4.69 -7.73 -3.80
C VAL A 245 -3.44 -7.06 -4.36
N ASN A 246 -2.34 -7.02 -3.62
CA ASN A 246 -1.12 -6.41 -4.13
C ASN A 246 -0.45 -7.22 -5.25
N ALA A 247 -0.49 -8.56 -5.16
CA ALA A 247 -0.04 -9.42 -6.26
C ALA A 247 -0.89 -9.15 -7.52
N TRP A 248 -2.22 -9.05 -7.36
CA TRP A 248 -3.12 -8.64 -8.42
C TRP A 248 -2.76 -7.27 -8.99
N THR A 249 -2.53 -6.26 -8.16
CA THR A 249 -2.09 -4.92 -8.57
C THR A 249 -0.82 -4.96 -9.43
N VAL A 250 0.13 -5.84 -9.12
CA VAL A 250 1.33 -6.02 -9.96
C VAL A 250 0.96 -6.67 -11.29
N MET A 251 0.23 -7.80 -11.27
CA MET A 251 -0.10 -8.57 -12.46
C MET A 251 -0.91 -7.78 -13.50
N ILE A 252 -1.80 -6.87 -13.07
CA ILE A 252 -2.57 -6.04 -14.02
C ILE A 252 -1.72 -5.01 -14.78
N HIS A 253 -0.47 -4.77 -14.36
CA HIS A 253 0.48 -3.91 -15.06
C HIS A 253 1.41 -4.68 -16.01
N ASP A 254 1.23 -6.00 -16.17
CA ASP A 254 2.07 -6.84 -17.03
C ASP A 254 1.67 -6.79 -18.51
N GLY A 255 0.63 -6.03 -18.88
CA GLY A 255 0.25 -5.71 -20.26
C GLY A 255 -0.17 -6.88 -21.15
N GLY A 256 -0.20 -8.11 -20.61
CA GLY A 256 -0.53 -9.36 -21.28
C GLY A 256 -1.95 -9.85 -21.04
#